data_AF-A0AAD1T5H0-F1
#
_entry.id   AF-A0AAD1T5H0-F1
#
_cell.length_a   1.000
_cell.length_b   1.000
_cell.length_c   1.000
_cell.angle_alpha   90.00
_cell.angle_beta   90.00
_cell.angle_gamma   90.00
#
_symmetry.space_group_name_H-M   'P 1'
#
loop_
_entity.id
_entity.type
_entity.pdbx_description
1 polymer ?
#
loop_
_entity_poly.entity_id
_entity_poly.type
_entity_poly.pdbx_seq_one_letter_code
_entity_poly.pdbx_strand_id
1 'polypeptide(L)'
;MDRKVSLGEDLTLTLSEFDDALQDFSRGPRDSEDQLRQLKLQHLASCSNGNSDTDSGSSSVVGSLSASEESLNHSITSSKHQTNAKLGDTRELEDFIADLDKVLDDL
;
A
#
# COMPACT_ATOMS: atom_id res chain seq x y z
N MET A 1 -25.60 -29.13 -7.11
CA MET A 1 -24.59 -28.74 -6.10
C MET A 1 -23.33 -29.45 -6.53
N ASP A 2 -22.57 -28.87 -7.46
CA ASP A 2 -21.51 -29.62 -8.15
C ASP A 2 -20.27 -28.75 -8.30
N ARG A 3 -19.74 -28.28 -7.17
CA ARG A 3 -18.37 -27.77 -7.09
C ARG A 3 -17.53 -28.86 -6.43
N LYS A 4 -17.18 -29.86 -7.23
CA LYS A 4 -16.01 -30.72 -7.01
C LYS A 4 -15.00 -30.33 -8.08
N VAL A 5 -14.55 -29.07 -8.06
CA VAL A 5 -13.18 -28.83 -8.53
C VAL A 5 -12.32 -29.58 -7.52
N SER A 6 -11.48 -30.50 -7.99
CA SER A 6 -10.70 -31.33 -7.08
C SER A 6 -9.84 -30.39 -6.23
N LEU A 7 -9.76 -30.58 -4.91
CA LEU A 7 -8.91 -29.76 -4.03
C LEU A 7 -7.47 -29.62 -4.57
N GLY A 8 -6.99 -30.65 -5.28
CA GLY A 8 -5.71 -30.62 -5.97
C GLY A 8 -5.66 -29.63 -7.13
N GLU A 9 -6.71 -29.53 -7.94
CA GLU A 9 -6.82 -28.56 -9.05
C GLU A 9 -6.88 -27.12 -8.51
N ASP A 10 -7.70 -26.87 -7.50
CA ASP A 10 -7.80 -25.57 -6.85
C ASP A 10 -6.47 -25.14 -6.21
N LEU A 11 -5.76 -26.08 -5.57
CA LEU A 11 -4.43 -25.82 -5.03
C LEU A 11 -3.41 -25.52 -6.13
N THR A 12 -3.43 -26.27 -7.24
CA THR A 12 -2.52 -26.00 -8.36
C THR A 12 -2.77 -24.64 -9.01
N LEU A 13 -4.03 -24.24 -9.17
CA LEU A 13 -4.40 -22.91 -9.68
C LEU A 13 -3.91 -21.81 -8.74
N THR A 14 -4.14 -21.98 -7.43
CA THR A 14 -3.69 -21.04 -6.40
C THR A 14 -2.17 -20.88 -6.39
N LEU A 15 -1.43 -21.99 -6.48
CA LEU A 15 0.04 -21.96 -6.53
C LEU A 15 0.57 -21.34 -7.81
N SER A 16 -0.11 -21.53 -8.95
CA SER A 16 0.28 -20.85 -10.20
C SER A 16 0.04 -19.34 -10.15
N GLU A 17 -1.09 -18.89 -9.58
CA GLU A 17 -1.36 -17.46 -9.40
C GLU A 17 -0.32 -16.80 -8.47
N PHE A 18 0.11 -17.54 -7.44
CA PHE A 18 1.16 -17.06 -6.55
C PHE A 18 2.52 -16.91 -7.25
N ASP A 19 2.89 -17.85 -8.13
CA ASP A 19 4.14 -17.76 -8.92
C ASP A 19 4.11 -16.59 -9.91
N ASP A 20 2.95 -16.36 -10.56
CA ASP A 20 2.73 -15.21 -11.44
C ASP A 20 2.90 -13.88 -10.67
N ALA A 21 2.32 -13.78 -9.46
CA ALA A 21 2.45 -12.61 -8.61
C ALA A 21 3.91 -12.36 -8.19
N LEU A 22 4.65 -13.41 -7.81
CA LEU A 22 6.08 -13.30 -7.50
C LEU A 22 6.91 -12.84 -8.71
N GLN A 23 6.56 -13.30 -9.90
CA GLN A 23 7.22 -12.87 -11.13
C GLN A 23 6.96 -11.38 -11.40
N ASP A 24 5.77 -10.88 -11.14
CA ASP A 24 5.44 -9.47 -11.29
C ASP A 24 6.20 -8.57 -10.31
N PHE A 25 6.40 -9.01 -9.06
CA PHE A 25 7.28 -8.30 -8.12
C PHE A 25 8.76 -8.34 -8.54
N SER A 26 9.19 -9.44 -9.17
CA SER A 26 10.57 -9.62 -9.65
C SER A 26 10.90 -8.79 -10.89
N ARG A 27 9.89 -8.35 -11.65
CA ARG A 27 10.05 -7.45 -12.80
C ARG A 27 10.50 -6.05 -12.41
N GLY A 28 10.59 -5.76 -11.10
CA GLY A 28 11.02 -4.47 -10.57
C GLY A 28 9.94 -3.40 -10.75
N PRO A 29 10.17 -2.17 -10.25
CA PRO A 29 9.29 -1.04 -10.50
C PRO A 29 9.12 -0.89 -12.01
N ARG A 30 7.91 -1.17 -12.52
CA ARG A 30 7.54 -0.84 -13.89
C ARG A 30 7.77 0.66 -14.06
N ASP A 31 8.35 1.07 -15.18
CA ASP A 31 8.59 2.48 -15.50
C ASP A 31 7.25 3.24 -15.59
N SER A 32 6.71 3.59 -14.44
CA SER A 32 5.46 4.34 -14.25
C SER A 32 5.53 5.69 -14.94
N GLU A 33 6.76 6.16 -15.21
CA GLU A 33 7.04 7.36 -15.96
C GLU A 33 6.60 7.24 -17.43
N ASP A 34 6.81 6.09 -18.09
CA ASP A 34 6.41 5.87 -19.48
C ASP A 34 4.88 5.84 -19.60
N GLN A 35 4.21 5.14 -18.66
CA GLN A 35 2.75 5.07 -18.60
C GLN A 35 2.13 6.45 -18.29
N LEU A 36 2.75 7.23 -17.40
CA LEU A 36 2.32 8.59 -17.10
C LEU A 36 2.55 9.53 -18.29
N ARG A 37 3.67 9.38 -19.02
CA ARG A 37 3.92 10.11 -20.27
C ARG A 37 2.87 9.78 -21.33
N GLN A 38 2.51 8.50 -21.48
CA GLN A 38 1.48 8.08 -22.42
C GLN A 38 0.08 8.63 -22.04
N LEU A 39 -0.29 8.58 -20.76
CA LEU A 39 -1.55 9.13 -20.26
C LEU A 39 -1.62 10.65 -20.45
N LYS A 40 -0.50 11.36 -20.19
CA LYS A 40 -0.39 12.81 -20.44
C LYS A 40 -0.56 13.16 -21.91
N LEU A 41 0.05 12.40 -22.82
CA LEU A 41 -0.10 12.59 -24.26
C LEU A 41 -1.54 12.33 -24.71
N GLN A 42 -2.19 11.29 -24.19
CA GLN A 42 -3.59 10.98 -24.50
C GLN A 42 -4.54 12.07 -24.00
N HIS A 43 -4.32 12.61 -22.81
CA HIS A 43 -5.09 13.74 -22.29
C HIS A 43 -4.91 14.99 -23.14
N LEU A 44 -3.68 15.30 -23.55
CA LEU A 44 -3.38 16.45 -24.38
C LEU A 44 -3.98 16.32 -25.80
N ALA A 45 -3.95 15.11 -26.37
CA ALA A 45 -4.59 14.80 -27.64
C ALA A 45 -6.12 14.86 -27.55
N SER A 46 -6.71 14.42 -26.43
CA SER A 46 -8.15 14.50 -26.21
C SER A 46 -8.64 15.95 -26.05
N CYS A 47 -7.81 16.87 -25.55
CA CYS A 47 -8.10 18.31 -25.54
C CYS A 47 -7.87 18.98 -26.90
N SER A 48 -7.03 18.39 -27.77
CA SER A 48 -6.73 18.94 -29.10
C SER A 48 -7.70 18.49 -30.20
N ASN A 49 -8.47 17.42 -29.97
CA ASN A 49 -9.40 16.86 -30.96
C ASN A 49 -10.84 17.41 -30.88
N GLY A 50 -11.04 18.52 -30.15
CA GLY A 50 -12.30 19.26 -30.12
C GLY A 50 -12.22 20.57 -30.89
N ASN A 51 -11.91 20.54 -32.19
CA ASN A 51 -11.95 21.70 -33.07
C ASN A 51 -13.24 21.73 -33.91
N SER A 52 -14.37 21.99 -33.26
CA SER A 52 -15.55 22.48 -33.98
C SER A 52 -16.24 23.54 -33.16
N ASP A 53 -16.09 24.77 -33.65
CA ASP A 53 -16.64 26.05 -33.21
C ASP A 53 -17.96 25.94 -32.42
N THR A 54 -17.93 26.33 -31.15
CA THR A 54 -19.11 26.86 -30.48
C THR A 54 -18.66 27.89 -29.45
N ASP A 55 -18.69 29.15 -29.89
CA ASP A 55 -18.62 30.35 -29.08
C ASP A 55 -19.75 30.32 -28.04
N SER A 56 -19.43 30.12 -26.76
CA SER A 56 -20.33 30.43 -25.65
C SER A 56 -19.57 30.45 -24.32
N GLY A 57 -19.21 31.67 -23.92
CA GLY A 57 -19.49 32.20 -22.59
C GLY A 57 -19.15 31.35 -21.36
N SER A 58 -18.11 31.78 -20.66
CA SER A 58 -18.00 31.83 -19.19
C SER A 58 -18.41 30.58 -18.41
N SER A 59 -17.42 29.81 -17.96
CA SER A 59 -17.50 29.24 -16.62
C SER A 59 -16.13 29.15 -15.99
N SER A 60 -15.84 30.14 -15.17
CA SER A 60 -14.82 30.13 -14.13
C SER A 60 -15.14 29.02 -13.12
N VAL A 61 -14.83 27.77 -13.45
CA VAL A 61 -14.88 26.65 -12.50
C VAL A 61 -13.58 26.66 -11.68
N VAL A 62 -13.61 27.50 -10.64
CA VAL A 62 -13.17 27.19 -9.28
C VAL A 62 -12.05 26.15 -9.13
N GLY A 63 -10.83 26.52 -9.53
CA GLY A 63 -9.61 25.87 -9.06
C GLY A 63 -9.33 26.21 -7.58
N SER A 64 -10.19 25.78 -6.65
CA SER A 64 -9.96 25.89 -5.19
C SER A 64 -9.30 24.65 -4.61
N LEU A 65 -8.21 24.16 -5.23
CA LEU A 65 -7.45 23.02 -4.71
C LEU A 65 -5.97 23.33 -4.42
N SER A 66 -5.54 24.60 -4.51
CA SER A 66 -4.11 24.96 -4.42
C SER A 66 -3.66 25.53 -3.06
N ALA A 67 -4.43 25.37 -1.98
CA ALA A 67 -3.97 25.82 -0.67
C ALA A 67 -4.52 24.93 0.46
N SER A 68 -4.02 23.69 0.53
CA SER A 68 -3.96 22.98 1.81
C SER A 68 -2.51 23.04 2.26
N GLU A 69 -2.16 24.11 2.98
CA GLU A 69 -0.91 24.16 3.74
C GLU A 69 -1.12 23.30 4.99
N GLU A 70 -0.82 22.00 4.90
CA GLU A 70 -0.63 21.20 6.10
C GLU A 70 0.70 21.63 6.76
N SER A 71 0.60 22.30 7.91
CA SER A 71 1.74 22.72 8.70
C SER A 71 2.34 21.52 9.46
N LEU A 72 3.23 20.78 8.80
CA LEU A 72 3.90 19.61 9.38
C LEU A 72 5.00 19.95 10.42
N ASN A 73 4.88 21.09 11.10
CA ASN A 73 5.82 21.54 12.13
C ASN A 73 5.36 21.20 13.56
N HIS A 74 4.28 20.45 13.74
CA HIS A 74 3.93 19.89 15.05
C HIS A 74 4.78 18.66 15.38
N SER A 75 6.08 18.92 15.58
CA SER A 75 7.00 18.17 16.46
C SER A 75 6.74 16.66 16.59
N ILE A 76 7.03 15.90 15.52
CA ILE A 76 7.26 14.45 15.59
C ILE A 76 8.53 14.12 16.41
N THR A 77 9.23 15.13 16.93
CA THR A 77 10.40 14.98 17.79
C THR A 77 10.07 14.77 19.27
N SER A 78 8.82 14.93 19.71
CA SER A 78 8.44 14.73 21.12
C SER A 78 8.13 13.26 21.48
N SER A 79 7.97 12.37 20.50
CA SER A 79 7.69 10.94 20.73
C SER A 79 8.95 10.09 20.99
N LYS A 80 10.07 10.71 21.40
CA LYS A 80 11.29 10.00 21.82
C LYS A 80 11.39 9.77 23.33
N HIS A 81 10.41 10.23 24.12
CA HIS A 81 10.45 10.16 25.58
C HIS A 81 9.13 9.76 26.24
N GLN A 82 8.42 8.78 25.69
CA GLN A 82 7.49 7.99 26.50
C GLN A 82 8.12 6.63 26.81
N THR A 83 9.24 6.66 27.56
CA THR A 83 9.98 5.47 28.00
C THR A 83 9.32 4.72 29.16
N ASN A 84 8.07 5.04 29.48
CA ASN A 84 7.32 4.40 30.58
C ASN A 84 5.95 3.94 30.07
N ALA A 85 5.94 3.16 28.99
CA ALA A 85 4.80 2.28 28.76
C ALA A 85 4.68 1.40 30.01
N LYS A 86 3.61 1.60 30.79
CA LYS A 86 3.38 0.83 32.00
C LYS A 86 2.94 -0.56 31.56
N LEU A 87 3.92 -1.47 31.44
CA LEU A 87 3.65 -2.87 31.21
C LEU A 87 2.68 -3.33 32.31
N GLY A 88 1.66 -4.08 31.89
CA GLY A 88 0.72 -4.69 32.83
C GLY A 88 1.42 -5.75 33.68
N ASP A 89 0.65 -6.69 34.19
CA ASP A 89 1.23 -7.83 34.88
C ASP A 89 2.11 -8.65 33.93
N THR A 90 3.40 -8.81 34.24
CA THR A 90 4.38 -9.56 33.45
C THR A 90 4.69 -10.94 34.02
N ARG A 91 3.97 -11.40 35.06
CA ARG A 91 4.25 -12.67 35.74
C ARG A 91 4.25 -13.90 34.82
N GLU A 92 3.29 -14.00 33.90
CA GLU A 92 3.23 -15.11 32.94
C GLU A 92 4.45 -15.16 32.02
N LEU A 93 4.99 -13.98 31.64
CA LEU A 93 6.21 -13.90 30.83
C LEU A 93 7.45 -14.28 31.64
N GLU A 94 7.50 -13.89 32.91
CA GLU A 94 8.58 -14.28 33.84
C GLU A 94 8.61 -15.79 34.06
N ASP A 95 7.45 -16.42 34.23
CA ASP A 95 7.32 -17.88 34.37
C ASP A 95 7.78 -18.62 33.10
N PHE A 96 7.35 -18.15 31.92
CA PHE A 96 7.77 -18.73 30.64
C PHE A 96 9.30 -18.66 30.43
N ILE A 97 9.93 -17.54 30.81
CA ILE A 97 11.38 -17.40 30.72
C ILE A 97 12.08 -18.37 31.68
N ALA A 98 11.59 -18.52 32.91
CA ALA A 98 12.18 -19.45 33.88
C ALA A 98 12.08 -20.92 33.42
N ASP A 99 10.95 -21.31 32.83
CA ASP A 99 10.78 -22.64 32.22
C ASP A 99 11.73 -22.83 31.03
N LEU A 100 11.93 -21.80 30.21
CA LEU A 100 12.84 -21.82 29.06
C LEU A 100 14.30 -21.95 29.50
N ASP A 101 14.73 -21.17 30.49
CA ASP A 101 16.08 -21.23 31.07
C ASP A 101 16.37 -22.63 31.61
N LYS A 102 15.40 -23.24 32.31
CA LYS A 102 15.53 -24.61 32.80
C LYS A 102 15.72 -25.63 31.67
N VAL A 103 14.99 -25.51 30.57
CA VAL A 103 15.15 -26.40 29.41
C VAL A 103 16.51 -26.21 28.74
N LEU A 104 17.02 -24.97 28.70
CA LEU A 104 18.32 -24.66 28.11
C LEU A 104 19.49 -25.12 28.99
N ASP A 105 19.35 -25.06 30.31
CA ASP A 105 20.35 -25.55 31.26
C ASP A 105 20.40 -27.09 31.33
N ASP A 106 19.28 -27.75 31.05
CA ASP A 106 19.16 -29.22 30.99
C ASP A 106 19.70 -29.82 29.66
N LEU A 107 20.22 -29.00 28.73
CA LEU A 107 20.75 -29.38 27.39
C LEU A 107 22.28 -29.46 27.32
#